data_AF-A0A3D0HKZ8-F1
#
_entry.id   AF-A0A3D0HKZ8-F1
#
_cell.length_a   1.000
_cell.length_b   1.000
_cell.length_c   1.000
_cell.angle_alpha   90.00
_cell.angle_beta   90.00
_cell.angle_gamma   90.00
#
_symmetry.space_group_name_H-M   'P 1'
#
loop_
_entity.id
_entity.type
_entity.pdbx_description
1 polymer ?
#
loop_
_entity_poly.entity_id
_entity_poly.type
_entity_poly.pdbx_seq_one_letter_code
_entity_poly.pdbx_strand_id
1 'polypeptide(L)'
;RQLGSFYTEHEFEGIGKIPMTFIRAPYIESVEPGVQILAKVDGNIVGVQYQNQIAISFHPELDESRAIHKKFLAMCEKMAKAA
;
A
#
# COMPACT_ATOMS: atom_id res chain seq x y z
N ARG A 1 3.09 17.03 -20.32
CA ARG A 1 1.96 16.20 -19.87
C ARG A 1 2.46 15.34 -18.71
N GLN A 2 1.99 15.58 -17.48
CA GLN A 2 2.37 14.83 -16.26
C GLN A 2 1.76 13.42 -16.27
N LEU A 3 2.07 12.60 -17.28
CA LEU A 3 1.37 11.34 -17.55
C LEU A 3 1.52 10.25 -16.48
N GLY A 4 2.37 10.43 -15.47
CA GLY A 4 2.65 9.42 -14.44
C GLY A 4 2.28 9.82 -13.02
N SER A 5 1.72 11.02 -12.79
CA SER A 5 1.35 11.49 -11.45
C SER A 5 -0.15 11.74 -11.36
N PHE A 6 -0.81 11.10 -10.40
CA PHE A 6 -2.25 11.23 -10.19
C PHE A 6 -2.64 10.94 -8.75
N TYR A 7 -3.85 11.34 -8.38
CA TYR A 7 -4.47 11.08 -7.09
C TYR A 7 -5.71 10.23 -7.31
N THR A 8 -5.97 9.31 -6.39
CA THR A 8 -7.23 8.58 -6.31
C THR A 8 -7.51 8.14 -4.88
N GLU A 9 -8.72 7.67 -4.62
CA GLU A 9 -9.08 7.03 -3.37
C GLU A 9 -9.62 5.63 -3.66
N HIS A 10 -8.97 4.61 -3.10
CA HIS A 10 -9.34 3.21 -3.30
C HIS A 10 -9.26 2.42 -2.00
N GLU A 11 -9.90 1.25 -2.03
CA GLU A 11 -9.87 0.29 -0.93
C GLU A 11 -8.46 -0.25 -0.68
N PHE A 12 -8.11 -0.35 0.60
CA PHE A 12 -6.90 -0.98 1.08
C PHE A 12 -7.25 -2.03 2.16
N GLU A 13 -6.81 -3.26 1.94
CA GLU A 13 -7.17 -4.41 2.75
C GLU A 13 -6.79 -4.25 4.24
N GLY A 14 -7.78 -4.43 5.11
CA GLY A 14 -7.66 -4.22 6.55
C GLY A 14 -7.60 -2.76 7.00
N ILE A 15 -7.84 -1.79 6.11
CA ILE A 15 -7.94 -0.36 6.44
C ILE A 15 -9.27 0.23 5.95
N GLY A 16 -9.67 -0.09 4.72
CA GLY A 16 -10.77 0.54 4.00
C GLY A 16 -10.28 1.55 2.96
N LYS A 17 -11.18 2.42 2.48
CA LYS A 17 -10.86 3.44 1.47
C LYS A 17 -9.90 4.51 1.99
N ILE A 18 -8.81 4.74 1.25
CA ILE A 18 -7.76 5.73 1.60
C ILE A 18 -7.32 6.56 0.39
N PRO A 19 -6.79 7.78 0.62
CA PRO A 19 -6.09 8.54 -0.41
C PRO A 19 -4.81 7.83 -0.87
N MET A 20 -4.53 7.91 -2.16
CA MET A 20 -3.35 7.35 -2.81
C MET A 20 -2.77 8.34 -3.82
N THR A 21 -1.71 9.04 -3.43
CA THR A 21 -0.94 9.92 -4.32
C THR A 21 0.17 9.16 -5.05
N PHE A 22 0.09 9.10 -6.39
CA PHE A 22 1.08 8.45 -7.25
C PHE A 22 1.99 9.49 -7.91
N ILE A 23 3.31 9.25 -7.92
CA ILE A 23 4.29 10.11 -8.60
C ILE A 23 5.24 9.24 -9.43
N ARG A 24 4.96 9.14 -10.73
CA ARG A 24 5.69 8.27 -11.68
C ARG A 24 5.84 6.86 -11.12
N ALA A 25 4.77 6.35 -10.55
CA ALA A 25 4.77 5.11 -9.81
C ALA A 25 4.87 3.89 -10.73
N PRO A 26 5.65 2.85 -10.34
CA PRO A 26 5.59 1.55 -10.99
C PRO A 26 4.32 0.81 -10.58
N TYR A 27 3.88 -0.12 -11.43
CA TYR A 27 2.87 -1.11 -11.08
C TYR A 27 3.53 -2.46 -10.75
N ILE A 28 2.90 -3.22 -9.87
CA ILE A 28 3.30 -4.61 -9.61
C ILE A 28 2.63 -5.49 -10.67
N GLU A 29 3.43 -6.12 -11.52
CA GLU A 29 2.96 -6.95 -12.64
C GLU A 29 2.36 -8.29 -12.18
N SER A 30 3.00 -8.94 -11.21
CA SER A 30 2.58 -10.25 -10.70
C SER A 30 2.96 -10.41 -9.23
N VAL A 31 2.35 -11.41 -8.58
CA VAL A 31 2.64 -11.80 -7.21
C VAL A 31 2.76 -13.32 -7.10
N GLU A 32 3.63 -13.78 -6.22
CA GLU A 32 3.85 -15.20 -5.94
C GLU A 32 2.93 -15.71 -4.81
N PRO A 33 2.75 -17.03 -4.67
CA PRO A 33 2.01 -17.61 -3.54
C PRO A 33 2.52 -17.11 -2.18
N GLY A 34 1.59 -16.76 -1.29
CA GLY A 34 1.90 -16.21 0.03
C GLY A 34 2.03 -14.69 0.07
N VAL A 35 2.03 -14.00 -1.08
CA VAL A 35 1.89 -12.54 -1.15
C VAL A 35 0.42 -12.17 -1.14
N GLN A 36 0.01 -11.37 -0.15
CA GLN A 36 -1.33 -10.81 -0.07
C GLN A 36 -1.39 -9.51 -0.86
N ILE A 37 -2.37 -9.39 -1.76
CA ILE A 37 -2.69 -8.11 -2.41
C ILE A 37 -3.49 -7.26 -1.42
N LEU A 38 -2.98 -6.07 -1.11
CA LEU A 38 -3.62 -5.13 -0.21
C LEU A 38 -4.43 -4.07 -0.96
N ALA A 39 -4.01 -3.65 -2.15
CA ALA A 39 -4.72 -2.63 -2.91
C ALA A 39 -4.57 -2.82 -4.42
N LYS A 40 -5.65 -2.52 -5.15
CA LYS A 40 -5.68 -2.44 -6.61
C LYS A 40 -6.32 -1.14 -7.07
N VAL A 41 -5.75 -0.54 -8.10
CA VAL A 41 -6.27 0.66 -8.77
C VAL A 41 -6.33 0.36 -10.27
N ASP A 42 -7.51 0.51 -10.87
CA ASP A 42 -7.75 0.21 -12.29
C ASP A 42 -7.25 -1.18 -12.72
N GLY A 43 -7.41 -2.18 -11.84
CA GLY A 43 -6.96 -3.55 -12.06
C GLY A 43 -5.48 -3.81 -11.77
N ASN A 44 -4.67 -2.78 -11.63
CA ASN A 44 -3.24 -2.88 -11.33
C ASN A 44 -2.99 -3.04 -9.83
N ILE A 45 -2.02 -3.86 -9.45
CA ILE A 45 -1.62 -4.05 -8.05
C ILE A 45 -0.73 -2.88 -7.64
N VAL A 46 -1.10 -2.22 -6.55
CA VAL A 46 -0.40 -1.02 -6.03
C VAL A 46 -0.03 -1.13 -4.55
N GLY A 47 -0.42 -2.21 -3.88
CA GLY A 47 -0.08 -2.49 -2.50
C GLY A 47 -0.10 -3.98 -2.23
N VAL A 48 0.94 -4.49 -1.59
CA VAL A 48 1.10 -5.91 -1.23
C VAL A 48 1.71 -6.07 0.15
N GLN A 49 1.50 -7.24 0.73
CA GLN A 49 2.17 -7.67 1.95
C GLN A 49 2.70 -9.09 1.79
N TYR A 50 3.94 -9.29 2.21
CA TYR A 50 4.55 -10.61 2.33
C TYR A 50 5.17 -10.75 3.70
N GLN A 51 4.65 -11.70 4.50
CA GLN A 51 5.04 -11.87 5.89
C GLN A 51 4.96 -10.52 6.66
N ASN A 52 6.11 -10.00 7.07
CA ASN A 52 6.29 -8.75 7.80
C ASN A 52 6.66 -7.54 6.93
N GLN A 53 6.61 -7.67 5.61
CA GLN A 53 6.98 -6.62 4.66
C GLN A 53 5.72 -6.08 3.98
N ILE A 54 5.61 -4.74 3.89
CA ILE A 54 4.61 -4.06 3.07
C ILE A 54 5.36 -3.34 1.94
N ALA A 55 4.83 -3.43 0.72
CA ALA A 55 5.25 -2.62 -0.40
C ALA A 55 4.04 -1.93 -1.03
N ILE A 56 4.21 -0.66 -1.39
CA ILE A 56 3.18 0.18 -2.00
C ILE A 56 3.78 1.02 -3.12
N SER A 57 3.00 1.30 -4.15
CA SER A 57 3.40 2.09 -5.32
C SER A 57 3.06 3.58 -5.20
N PHE A 58 2.36 3.98 -4.14
CA PHE A 58 1.95 5.36 -3.89
C PHE A 58 2.61 5.92 -2.63
N HIS A 59 2.45 7.22 -2.41
CA HIS A 59 3.13 8.00 -1.38
C HIS A 59 2.16 8.39 -0.25
N PRO A 60 1.90 7.50 0.73
CA PRO A 60 0.97 7.77 1.83
C PRO A 60 1.46 8.89 2.76
N GLU A 61 2.74 9.27 2.67
CA GLU A 61 3.33 10.39 3.39
C GLU A 61 2.92 11.75 2.85
N LEU A 62 2.42 11.80 1.60
CA LEU A 62 1.95 13.04 0.95
C LEU A 62 0.46 13.31 1.18
N ASP A 63 -0.24 12.38 1.82
CA ASP A 63 -1.68 12.44 2.08
C ASP A 63 -1.97 12.71 3.58
N GLU A 64 -3.17 13.19 3.90
CA GLU A 64 -3.55 13.51 5.29
C GLU A 64 -3.80 12.25 6.16
N SER A 65 -4.06 11.10 5.51
CA SER A 65 -4.38 9.85 6.18
C SER A 65 -3.15 9.14 6.73
N ARG A 66 -3.09 8.96 8.04
CA ARG A 66 -2.03 8.19 8.72
C ARG A 66 -2.31 6.69 8.79
N ALA A 67 -3.31 6.18 8.07
CA ALA A 67 -3.81 4.82 8.26
C ALA A 67 -2.77 3.74 7.92
N ILE A 68 -2.03 3.89 6.81
CA ILE A 68 -0.95 2.95 6.43
C ILE A 68 0.18 2.97 7.43
N HIS A 69 0.61 4.16 7.87
CA HIS A 69 1.64 4.30 8.89
C HIS A 69 1.24 3.61 10.20
N LYS A 70 -0.02 3.76 10.64
CA LYS A 70 -0.55 3.05 11.81
C LYS A 70 -0.55 1.53 11.61
N LYS A 71 -0.96 1.03 10.43
CA LYS A 71 -0.90 -0.40 10.10
C LYS A 71 0.53 -0.93 10.19
N PHE A 72 1.50 -0.20 9.64
CA PHE A 72 2.91 -0.58 9.68
C PHE A 72 3.46 -0.62 11.12
N LEU A 73 3.18 0.40 11.94
CA LEU A 73 3.58 0.40 13.35
C LEU A 73 2.98 -0.78 14.13
N ALA A 74 1.69 -1.08 13.91
CA ALA A 74 1.04 -2.23 14.53
C ALA A 74 1.71 -3.57 14.13
N MET A 75 2.21 -3.69 12.89
CA MET A 75 3.00 -4.85 12.47
C MET A 75 4.33 -4.94 13.21
N CYS A 76 5.06 -3.83 13.35
CA CYS A 76 6.32 -3.78 14.10
C CYS A 76 6.11 -4.16 15.58
N GLU A 77 5.07 -3.64 16.22
CA GLU A 77 4.73 -4.00 17.61
C GLU A 77 4.40 -5.49 17.75
N LYS A 78 3.62 -6.04 16.82
CA LYS A 78 3.27 -7.46 16.81
C LYS A 78 4.51 -8.33 16.66
N MET A 79 5.46 -7.94 15.80
CA MET A 79 6.72 -8.65 15.64
C MET A 79 7.57 -8.61 16.91
N ALA A 80 7.69 -7.44 17.55
CA ALA A 80 8.46 -7.28 18.78
C ALA A 80 7.93 -8.16 19.93
N LYS A 81 6.62 -8.42 19.97
CA LYS A 81 5.99 -9.32 20.96
C LYS A 81 6.16 -10.80 20.66
N ALA A 82 6.52 -11.15 19.43
CA ALA A 82 6.68 -12.54 18.98
C ALA A 82 8.14 -13.02 19.01
N ALA A 83 9.08 -12.11 19.27
CA ALA A 83 10.51 -12.37 19.45
C ALA A 83 10.85 -12.52 20.94
#